data_AF-A0A151I5A5-F1
#
_entry.id   AF-A0A151I5A5-F1
#
_cell.length_a   1.000
_cell.length_b   1.000
_cell.length_c   1.000
_cell.angle_alpha   90.00
_cell.angle_beta   90.00
_cell.angle_gamma   90.00
#
_symmetry.space_group_name_H-M   'P 1'
#
loop_
_entity.id
_entity.type
_entity.pdbx_description
1 polymer ?
#
loop_
_entity_poly.entity_id
_entity_poly.type
_entity_poly.pdbx_seq_one_letter_code
_entity_poly.pdbx_strand_id
1 'polypeptide(L)'
;MYTSANKHIRITIKDIKNKFSSVKNYTIKLINLIIIHLILGTAPVFPFLSVFGKQLGISPLIIGSINAILPILILIVKPIFGFIMDYFQTWRKVIFLILLAIGNICYITILFLPPLPGPILSEHHFQNVSCKTLSRCNMKYVMFYKNMHLFIICSLLKHASAIASCNGTKDTMCHWICENTNFSTQLSFHADQNKATISPDTTCLLNISKISLCQGNLTNNYNCNVICDNFKDDQCLYTSATFWSFVVLMCIGEIGFYVFISISDAFCFVILGQDKRLKYGKQRLWGAVGYGIVVCLSGYMIDFFSHDKVYKNYIPSMLLVIIFTCIDFICCIKMEVMYLKFIFLLQLPFQSQSTTILKDVFTLLKSKSIVIFLCFSGFFGVLNSIMRNFLLWYIEDLSITTGYMNRIKLIEGLIIAAQAFSGEVIFFFLSGKILKKLDYSYTFIFCFICYAIRLGLISLAPTLWWILFIEFFMQGPSYALSFTAVISYGNVITPTGTSSTVQGLVQGVNEGLGLSIGSLIGGILFKKFGGIMTLRIFSVFAAFSALTYFVLHIFYFKHKTDTRNNIKWSKLADAQKHCNVADT
;
A
#
# COMPACT_ATOMS: atom_id res chain seq x y z
N MET A 1 -18.96 -27.47 -59.79
CA MET A 1 -19.38 -27.77 -58.39
C MET A 1 -18.26 -27.59 -57.36
N TYR A 2 -17.03 -28.08 -57.58
CA TYR A 2 -15.91 -27.96 -56.62
C TYR A 2 -15.50 -26.52 -56.23
N THR A 3 -15.61 -25.55 -57.14
CA THR A 3 -15.26 -24.14 -56.87
C THR A 3 -16.28 -23.40 -56.02
N SER A 4 -17.56 -23.77 -56.09
CA SER A 4 -18.64 -23.18 -55.27
C SER A 4 -18.59 -23.67 -53.82
N ALA A 5 -18.35 -24.97 -53.60
CA ALA A 5 -18.19 -25.55 -52.28
C ALA A 5 -16.98 -24.97 -51.51
N ASN A 6 -15.84 -24.78 -52.19
CA ASN A 6 -14.66 -24.14 -51.58
C ASN A 6 -14.89 -22.66 -51.23
N LYS A 7 -15.73 -21.95 -52.00
CA LYS A 7 -16.09 -20.56 -51.71
C LYS A 7 -17.03 -20.47 -50.50
N HIS A 8 -18.02 -21.37 -50.41
CA HIS A 8 -18.88 -21.49 -49.23
C HIS A 8 -18.09 -21.85 -47.96
N ILE A 9 -17.18 -22.84 -48.03
CA ILE A 9 -16.34 -23.21 -46.89
C ILE A 9 -15.44 -22.04 -46.44
N ARG A 10 -14.85 -21.28 -47.38
CA ARG A 10 -14.06 -20.08 -47.03
C ARG A 10 -14.90 -18.97 -46.40
N ILE A 11 -16.13 -18.77 -46.85
CA ILE A 11 -17.07 -17.79 -46.27
C ILE A 11 -17.45 -18.22 -44.85
N THR A 12 -17.83 -19.48 -44.65
CA THR A 12 -18.17 -20.03 -43.33
C THR A 12 -16.97 -19.97 -42.36
N ILE A 13 -15.75 -20.28 -42.81
CA ILE A 13 -14.53 -20.14 -42.00
C ILE A 13 -14.25 -18.67 -41.68
N LYS A 14 -14.44 -17.75 -42.63
CA LYS A 14 -14.26 -16.31 -42.41
C LYS A 14 -15.29 -15.76 -41.43
N ASP A 15 -16.54 -16.20 -41.50
CA ASP A 15 -17.60 -15.81 -40.57
C ASP A 15 -17.39 -16.40 -39.18
N ILE A 16 -16.94 -17.66 -39.08
CA ILE A 16 -16.53 -18.26 -37.80
C ILE A 16 -15.34 -17.47 -37.21
N LYS A 17 -14.34 -17.13 -38.03
CA LYS A 17 -13.15 -16.37 -37.59
C LYS A 17 -13.50 -14.94 -37.18
N ASN A 18 -14.44 -14.30 -37.88
CA ASN A 18 -14.98 -12.97 -37.54
C ASN A 18 -15.81 -13.03 -36.25
N LYS A 19 -16.64 -14.06 -36.06
CA LYS A 19 -17.41 -14.28 -34.83
C LYS A 19 -16.48 -14.56 -33.66
N PHE A 20 -15.44 -15.36 -33.85
CA PHE A 20 -14.37 -15.58 -32.86
C PHE A 20 -13.57 -14.31 -32.55
N SER A 21 -13.23 -13.52 -33.57
CA SER A 21 -12.50 -12.26 -33.39
C SER A 21 -13.36 -11.21 -32.67
N SER A 22 -14.65 -11.15 -32.98
CA SER A 22 -15.63 -10.31 -32.29
C SER A 22 -15.73 -10.70 -30.83
N VAL A 23 -16.03 -11.98 -30.54
CA VAL A 23 -16.11 -12.52 -29.17
C VAL A 23 -14.82 -12.23 -28.41
N LYS A 24 -13.64 -12.47 -28.99
CA LYS A 24 -12.33 -12.19 -28.36
C LYS A 24 -12.13 -10.70 -28.04
N ASN A 25 -12.53 -9.79 -28.93
CA ASN A 25 -12.44 -8.35 -28.68
C ASN A 25 -13.42 -7.91 -27.57
N TYR A 26 -14.60 -8.50 -27.48
CA TYR A 26 -15.53 -8.30 -26.37
C TYR A 26 -14.97 -8.83 -25.05
N THR A 27 -14.32 -10.01 -25.03
CA THR A 27 -13.70 -10.56 -23.82
C THR A 27 -12.55 -9.69 -23.31
N ILE A 28 -11.73 -9.13 -24.21
CA ILE A 28 -10.64 -8.21 -23.83
C ILE A 28 -11.20 -6.90 -23.24
N LYS A 29 -12.27 -6.35 -23.84
CA LYS A 29 -12.96 -5.18 -23.27
C LYS A 29 -13.54 -5.48 -21.88
N LEU A 30 -14.03 -6.70 -21.66
CA LEU A 30 -14.56 -7.14 -20.38
C LEU A 30 -13.48 -7.22 -19.29
N ILE A 31 -12.28 -7.74 -19.62
CA ILE A 31 -11.15 -7.78 -18.67
C ILE A 31 -10.70 -6.38 -18.30
N ASN A 32 -10.60 -5.47 -19.28
CA ASN A 32 -10.30 -4.08 -18.98
C ASN A 32 -11.32 -3.52 -17.99
N LEU A 33 -12.61 -3.84 -18.17
CA LEU A 33 -13.66 -3.49 -17.22
C LEU A 33 -13.39 -4.12 -15.84
N ILE A 34 -13.12 -5.43 -15.74
CA ILE A 34 -12.83 -6.10 -14.46
C ILE A 34 -11.67 -5.45 -13.73
N ILE A 35 -10.58 -5.15 -14.44
CA ILE A 35 -9.37 -4.55 -13.86
C ILE A 35 -9.59 -3.08 -13.47
N ILE A 36 -10.46 -2.36 -14.19
CA ILE A 36 -10.91 -1.02 -13.78
C ILE A 36 -11.71 -1.13 -12.48
N HIS A 37 -12.75 -1.96 -12.46
CA HIS A 37 -13.69 -2.11 -11.35
C HIS A 37 -13.03 -2.69 -10.09
N LEU A 38 -12.05 -3.58 -10.26
CA LEU A 38 -11.17 -4.12 -9.21
C LEU A 38 -10.66 -3.07 -8.23
N ILE A 39 -10.39 -1.87 -8.72
CA ILE A 39 -9.68 -0.85 -7.99
C ILE A 39 -10.62 0.29 -7.54
N LEU A 40 -11.75 0.50 -8.21
CA LEU A 40 -12.64 1.64 -7.94
C LEU A 40 -13.28 1.60 -6.54
N GLY A 41 -13.76 0.43 -6.08
CA GLY A 41 -14.39 0.31 -4.76
C GLY A 41 -13.45 0.59 -3.58
N THR A 42 -12.18 0.18 -3.69
CA THR A 42 -11.19 0.28 -2.60
C THR A 42 -10.31 1.54 -2.69
N ALA A 43 -10.21 2.13 -3.88
CA ALA A 43 -9.44 3.34 -4.18
C ALA A 43 -9.67 4.52 -3.21
N PRO A 44 -10.91 4.87 -2.81
CA PRO A 44 -11.14 6.07 -1.99
C PRO A 44 -10.54 6.00 -0.58
N VAL A 45 -10.15 4.82 -0.10
CA VAL A 45 -9.77 4.62 1.31
C VAL A 45 -8.38 4.02 1.43
N PHE A 46 -8.09 2.99 0.65
CA PHE A 46 -6.87 2.20 0.76
C PHE A 46 -5.57 3.02 0.85
N PRO A 47 -5.26 3.96 -0.07
CA PRO A 47 -4.03 4.73 0.02
C PRO A 47 -3.97 5.62 1.27
N PHE A 48 -5.11 6.08 1.78
CA PHE A 48 -5.18 6.93 2.96
C PHE A 48 -5.18 6.17 4.29
N LEU A 49 -5.26 4.84 4.30
CA LEU A 49 -5.36 4.04 5.54
C LEU A 49 -4.21 4.26 6.51
N SER A 50 -2.98 4.30 5.99
CA SER A 50 -1.81 4.53 6.85
C SER A 50 -1.92 5.90 7.52
N VAL A 51 -2.31 6.91 6.77
CA VAL A 51 -2.43 8.28 7.25
C VAL A 51 -3.65 8.49 8.16
N PHE A 52 -4.73 7.77 7.89
CA PHE A 52 -5.86 7.70 8.81
C PHE A 52 -5.44 7.11 10.16
N GLY A 53 -4.63 6.05 10.15
CA GLY A 53 -4.03 5.51 11.37
C GLY A 53 -3.08 6.50 12.07
N LYS A 54 -2.37 7.35 11.32
CA LYS A 54 -1.60 8.48 11.87
C LYS A 54 -2.50 9.50 12.55
N GLN A 55 -3.64 9.85 11.96
CA GLN A 55 -4.65 10.73 12.55
C GLN A 55 -5.29 10.13 13.81
N LEU A 56 -5.38 8.81 13.91
CA LEU A 56 -5.77 8.09 15.14
C LEU A 56 -4.69 8.14 16.23
N GLY A 57 -3.47 8.59 15.92
CA GLY A 57 -2.34 8.66 16.84
C GLY A 57 -1.47 7.40 16.86
N ILE A 58 -1.66 6.47 15.92
CA ILE A 58 -0.85 5.24 15.85
C ILE A 58 0.57 5.58 15.36
N SER A 59 1.57 5.09 16.09
CA SER A 59 3.00 5.28 15.77
C SER A 59 3.41 4.63 14.43
N PRO A 60 4.38 5.20 13.68
CA PRO A 60 4.87 4.62 12.40
C PRO A 60 5.37 3.19 12.54
N LEU A 61 5.99 2.89 13.68
CA LEU A 61 6.47 1.55 14.01
C LEU A 61 5.34 0.52 14.03
N ILE A 62 4.19 0.89 14.57
CA ILE A 62 3.07 -0.03 14.76
C ILE A 62 2.28 -0.20 13.46
N ILE A 63 2.08 0.88 12.69
CA ILE A 63 1.58 0.78 11.32
C ILE A 63 2.49 -0.13 10.48
N GLY A 64 3.80 0.07 10.58
CA GLY A 64 4.80 -0.80 9.93
C GLY A 64 4.72 -2.25 10.38
N SER A 65 4.45 -2.50 11.67
CA SER A 65 4.31 -3.85 12.24
C SER A 65 3.01 -4.53 11.80
N ILE A 66 1.88 -3.81 11.78
CA ILE A 66 0.61 -4.30 11.24
C ILE A 66 0.83 -4.69 9.77
N ASN A 67 1.35 -3.76 8.97
CA ASN A 67 1.67 -3.99 7.55
C ASN A 67 2.83 -4.99 7.33
N ALA A 68 3.51 -5.46 8.37
CA ALA A 68 4.47 -6.54 8.30
C ALA A 68 3.83 -7.92 8.49
N ILE A 69 2.81 -8.02 9.35
CA ILE A 69 2.10 -9.28 9.61
C ILE A 69 1.10 -9.59 8.50
N LEU A 70 0.39 -8.56 8.00
CA LEU A 70 -0.64 -8.72 6.97
C LEU A 70 -0.18 -9.48 5.72
N PRO A 71 0.97 -9.14 5.10
CA PRO A 71 1.37 -9.77 3.86
C PRO A 71 1.80 -11.23 4.05
N ILE A 72 2.27 -11.62 5.25
CA ILE A 72 2.54 -13.02 5.61
C ILE A 72 1.23 -13.81 5.69
N LEU A 73 0.18 -13.23 6.28
CA LEU A 73 -1.14 -13.86 6.29
C LEU A 73 -1.67 -14.03 4.86
N ILE A 74 -1.53 -13.00 4.02
CA ILE A 74 -1.94 -13.03 2.62
C ILE A 74 -1.20 -14.12 1.82
N LEU A 75 0.09 -14.37 2.11
CA LEU A 75 0.87 -15.44 1.50
C LEU A 75 0.22 -16.82 1.69
N ILE A 76 -0.36 -17.06 2.87
CA ILE A 76 -1.02 -18.33 3.23
C ILE A 76 -2.45 -18.36 2.69
N VAL A 77 -3.16 -17.24 2.80
CA VAL A 77 -4.58 -17.12 2.48
C VAL A 77 -4.83 -17.18 0.97
N LYS A 78 -3.96 -16.60 0.13
CA LYS A 78 -4.11 -16.59 -1.34
C LYS A 78 -4.23 -18.02 -1.93
N PRO A 79 -3.32 -18.97 -1.66
CA PRO A 79 -3.46 -20.35 -2.13
C PRO A 79 -4.72 -21.05 -1.64
N ILE A 80 -5.14 -20.81 -0.39
CA ILE A 80 -6.34 -21.42 0.19
C ILE A 80 -7.59 -20.96 -0.57
N PHE A 81 -7.77 -19.66 -0.77
CA PHE A 81 -8.90 -19.15 -1.55
C PHE A 81 -8.83 -19.55 -3.03
N GLY A 82 -7.63 -19.64 -3.60
CA GLY A 82 -7.44 -20.20 -4.94
C GLY A 82 -7.97 -21.64 -5.04
N PHE A 83 -7.58 -22.51 -4.10
CA PHE A 83 -8.07 -23.89 -4.04
C PHE A 83 -9.58 -23.98 -3.81
N ILE A 84 -10.12 -23.19 -2.88
CA ILE A 84 -11.57 -23.14 -2.62
C ILE A 84 -12.34 -22.75 -3.89
N MET A 85 -11.87 -21.76 -4.64
CA MET A 85 -12.50 -21.33 -5.89
C MET A 85 -12.39 -22.36 -7.02
N ASP A 86 -11.32 -23.16 -7.03
CA ASP A 86 -11.12 -24.27 -7.97
C ASP A 86 -11.97 -25.50 -7.64
N TYR A 87 -12.19 -25.78 -6.36
CA TYR A 87 -13.05 -26.86 -5.89
C TYR A 87 -14.55 -26.50 -6.07
N PHE A 88 -14.96 -25.32 -5.61
CA PHE A 88 -16.35 -24.87 -5.69
C PHE A 88 -16.62 -24.06 -6.96
N GLN A 89 -16.45 -24.68 -8.13
CA GLN A 89 -16.58 -23.99 -9.43
C GLN A 89 -17.96 -23.32 -9.62
N THR A 90 -19.03 -23.95 -9.15
CA THR A 90 -20.41 -23.42 -9.22
C THR A 90 -20.62 -22.20 -8.32
N TRP A 91 -19.96 -22.16 -7.15
CA TRP A 91 -20.09 -21.08 -6.17
C TRP A 91 -19.02 -20.00 -6.29
N ARG A 92 -18.08 -20.16 -7.23
CA ARG A 92 -16.95 -19.27 -7.44
C ARG A 92 -17.35 -17.79 -7.51
N LYS A 93 -18.44 -17.49 -8.21
CA LYS A 93 -19.00 -16.12 -8.31
C LYS A 93 -19.46 -15.60 -6.95
N VAL A 94 -20.21 -16.42 -6.20
CA VAL A 94 -20.75 -16.05 -4.90
C VAL A 94 -19.61 -15.78 -3.93
N ILE A 95 -18.60 -16.65 -3.91
CA ILE A 95 -17.38 -16.48 -3.09
C ILE A 95 -16.67 -15.17 -3.45
N PHE A 96 -16.51 -14.88 -4.73
CA PHE A 96 -15.87 -13.66 -5.23
C PHE A 96 -16.63 -12.38 -4.81
N LEU A 97 -17.96 -12.38 -4.94
CA LEU A 97 -18.81 -11.26 -4.54
C LEU A 97 -18.83 -11.06 -3.02
N ILE A 98 -18.86 -12.15 -2.24
CA ILE A 98 -18.82 -12.11 -0.78
C ILE A 98 -17.49 -11.51 -0.31
N LEU A 99 -16.36 -11.93 -0.88
CA LEU A 99 -15.04 -11.38 -0.53
C LEU A 99 -14.95 -9.88 -0.83
N LEU A 100 -15.45 -9.44 -1.99
CA LEU A 100 -15.49 -8.03 -2.35
C LEU A 100 -16.38 -7.23 -1.38
N ALA A 101 -17.56 -7.75 -1.04
CA ALA A 101 -18.47 -7.08 -0.13
C ALA A 101 -17.87 -6.96 1.28
N ILE A 102 -17.33 -8.06 1.83
CA ILE A 102 -16.70 -8.08 3.15
C ILE A 102 -15.53 -7.09 3.21
N GLY A 103 -14.65 -7.09 2.20
CA GLY A 103 -13.48 -6.20 2.18
C GLY A 103 -13.87 -4.72 2.19
N ASN A 104 -14.84 -4.33 1.36
CA ASN A 104 -15.29 -2.94 1.31
C ASN A 104 -16.11 -2.52 2.53
N ILE A 105 -16.94 -3.42 3.09
CA ILE A 105 -17.64 -3.16 4.35
C ILE A 105 -16.62 -2.91 5.47
N CYS A 106 -15.51 -3.64 5.51
CA CYS A 106 -14.44 -3.39 6.47
C CYS A 106 -13.83 -1.99 6.29
N TYR A 107 -13.53 -1.57 5.06
CA TYR A 107 -13.03 -0.21 4.81
C TYR A 107 -14.01 0.88 5.20
N ILE A 108 -15.30 0.71 4.93
CA ILE A 108 -16.34 1.66 5.38
C ILE A 108 -16.38 1.70 6.91
N THR A 109 -16.36 0.54 7.57
CA THR A 109 -16.42 0.43 9.04
C THR A 109 -15.20 1.08 9.70
N ILE A 110 -14.00 0.96 9.12
CA ILE A 110 -12.78 1.62 9.63
C ILE A 110 -12.99 3.13 9.75
N LEU A 111 -13.64 3.73 8.75
CA LEU A 111 -13.83 5.18 8.72
C LEU A 111 -14.85 5.67 9.77
N PHE A 112 -15.67 4.78 10.35
CA PHE A 112 -16.58 5.09 11.46
C PHE A 112 -15.93 4.97 12.84
N LEU A 113 -14.69 4.46 12.92
CA LEU A 113 -13.98 4.38 14.20
C LEU A 113 -13.80 5.80 14.75
N PRO A 114 -14.28 6.07 15.99
CA PRO A 114 -14.16 7.40 16.56
C PRO A 114 -12.68 7.75 16.71
N PRO A 115 -12.29 9.02 16.43
CA PRO A 115 -10.94 9.47 16.73
C PRO A 115 -10.68 9.25 18.23
N LEU A 116 -9.54 8.63 18.55
CA LEU A 116 -9.17 8.39 19.94
C LEU A 116 -9.08 9.72 20.70
N PRO A 117 -9.57 9.77 21.96
CA PRO A 117 -9.59 11.00 22.72
C PRO A 117 -8.14 11.38 23.03
N GLY A 118 -7.67 12.50 22.47
CA GLY A 118 -6.34 13.01 22.72
C GLY A 118 -6.00 14.16 21.78
N PRO A 119 -5.52 15.30 22.29
CA PRO A 119 -5.15 16.42 21.44
C PRO A 119 -3.95 16.09 20.54
N ILE A 120 -3.96 16.59 19.30
CA ILE A 120 -2.79 16.56 18.41
C ILE A 120 -2.00 17.85 18.60
N LEU A 121 -0.68 17.70 18.78
CA LEU A 121 0.25 18.82 18.82
C LEU A 121 0.42 19.34 17.37
N SER A 122 -0.42 20.29 16.95
CA SER A 122 -0.39 20.82 15.58
C SER A 122 0.73 21.84 15.36
N GLU A 123 1.24 22.43 16.44
CA GLU A 123 2.28 23.44 16.40
C GLU A 123 3.30 23.08 17.48
N HIS A 124 4.45 22.52 17.08
CA HIS A 124 5.60 22.34 17.98
C HIS A 124 6.14 23.68 18.51
N HIS A 125 5.63 24.80 18.00
CA HIS A 125 6.00 26.15 18.35
C HIS A 125 4.76 26.97 18.67
N PHE A 126 4.58 27.34 19.93
CA PHE A 126 3.61 28.34 20.32
C PHE A 126 4.31 29.68 20.53
N GLN A 127 3.87 30.72 19.82
CA GLN A 127 4.40 32.08 19.94
C GLN A 127 3.50 32.94 20.82
N ASN A 128 4.11 33.86 21.58
CA ASN A 128 3.41 34.85 22.43
C ASN A 128 2.51 34.24 23.51
N VAL A 129 2.91 33.11 24.08
CA VAL A 129 2.18 32.49 25.19
C VAL A 129 2.69 33.05 26.51
N SER A 130 1.77 33.43 27.42
CA SER A 130 2.11 33.82 28.79
C SER A 130 1.78 32.67 29.75
N CYS A 131 2.76 32.24 30.56
CA CYS A 131 2.53 31.22 31.58
C CYS A 131 1.62 31.70 32.74
N LYS A 132 1.37 33.01 32.85
CA LYS A 132 0.61 33.63 33.96
C LYS A 132 -0.88 33.28 33.95
N THR A 133 -1.43 32.95 32.78
CA THR A 133 -2.86 32.64 32.61
C THR A 133 -3.19 31.16 32.82
N LEU A 134 -2.20 30.28 32.91
CA LEU A 134 -2.46 28.84 33.08
C LEU A 134 -2.87 28.53 34.52
N SER A 135 -3.98 27.83 34.64
CA SER A 135 -4.46 27.33 35.92
C SER A 135 -3.66 26.09 36.33
N ARG A 136 -3.56 25.86 37.65
CA ARG A 136 -3.17 24.56 38.17
C ARG A 136 -4.27 23.56 37.80
N CYS A 137 -3.92 22.32 37.44
CA CYS A 137 -4.93 21.29 37.22
C CYS A 137 -5.78 21.18 38.49
N ASN A 138 -7.03 21.69 38.45
CA ASN A 138 -7.79 21.99 39.66
C ASN A 138 -8.27 20.68 40.31
N MET A 139 -7.81 20.47 41.54
CA MET A 139 -7.89 19.20 42.24
C MET A 139 -9.16 19.13 43.08
N LYS A 140 -10.14 18.30 42.69
CA LYS A 140 -11.26 18.00 43.60
C LYS A 140 -10.78 17.08 44.74
N TYR A 141 -10.58 17.68 45.92
CA TYR A 141 -10.48 16.97 47.19
C TYR A 141 -11.72 16.11 47.39
N VAL A 142 -11.55 14.84 47.75
CA VAL A 142 -12.64 14.03 48.30
C VAL A 142 -12.32 13.85 49.77
N MET A 143 -13.12 14.47 50.63
CA MET A 143 -13.11 14.17 52.06
C MET A 143 -13.76 12.80 52.25
N PHE A 144 -13.05 11.85 52.85
CA PHE A 144 -13.63 10.61 53.32
C PHE A 144 -13.56 10.59 54.84
N TYR A 145 -14.73 10.51 55.48
CA TYR A 145 -14.81 10.29 56.93
C TYR A 145 -14.83 8.79 57.19
N LYS A 146 -13.81 8.29 57.89
CA LYS A 146 -13.83 6.94 58.47
C LYS A 146 -13.33 7.04 59.90
N ASN A 147 -14.12 6.54 60.85
CA ASN A 147 -13.81 6.54 62.29
C ASN A 147 -13.42 7.92 62.85
N MET A 148 -14.19 8.96 62.51
CA MET A 148 -14.05 10.30 63.11
C MET A 148 -12.65 10.94 62.95
N HIS A 149 -11.85 10.44 62.00
CA HIS A 149 -10.59 11.04 61.57
C HIS A 149 -10.69 11.47 60.11
N LEU A 150 -10.31 12.74 59.85
CA LEU A 150 -10.20 13.29 58.51
C LEU A 150 -8.90 12.78 57.87
N PHE A 151 -9.00 11.88 56.89
CA PHE A 151 -7.86 11.44 56.11
C PHE A 151 -7.74 12.29 54.83
N ILE A 152 -6.64 13.04 54.71
CA ILE A 152 -6.26 13.78 53.50
C ILE A 152 -5.21 12.92 52.76
N ILE A 153 -5.61 12.27 51.67
CA ILE A 153 -4.67 11.51 50.82
C ILE A 153 -4.18 12.42 49.69
N CYS A 154 -2.86 12.50 49.52
CA CYS A 154 -2.20 13.32 48.50
C CYS A 154 -2.38 12.74 47.07
N SER A 155 -2.33 13.63 46.09
CA SER A 155 -3.04 13.61 44.81
C SER A 155 -2.28 13.05 43.60
N LEU A 156 -1.19 12.30 43.78
CA LEU A 156 -0.52 11.63 42.65
C LEU A 156 -1.35 10.48 42.06
N LEU A 157 -2.27 9.90 42.84
CA LEU A 157 -3.07 8.75 42.41
C LEU A 157 -4.16 9.09 41.37
N LYS A 158 -4.74 10.31 41.38
CA LYS A 158 -5.91 10.63 40.54
C LYS A 158 -5.57 11.03 39.10
N HIS A 159 -4.50 11.79 38.87
CA HIS A 159 -4.04 12.14 37.52
C HIS A 159 -3.44 10.89 36.83
N ALA A 160 -2.63 10.12 37.57
CA ALA A 160 -2.23 8.77 37.16
C ALA A 160 -3.43 7.85 36.88
N SER A 161 -4.52 7.92 37.66
CA SER A 161 -5.75 7.16 37.38
C SER A 161 -6.55 7.68 36.18
N ALA A 162 -6.48 8.96 35.84
CA ALA A 162 -7.16 9.55 34.69
C ALA A 162 -6.42 9.25 33.37
N ILE A 163 -5.08 9.22 33.43
CA ILE A 163 -4.21 8.66 32.40
C ILE A 163 -4.46 7.16 32.30
N ALA A 164 -4.51 6.41 33.40
CA ALA A 164 -4.83 4.98 33.40
C ALA A 164 -6.28 4.67 32.96
N SER A 165 -7.21 5.60 33.11
CA SER A 165 -8.60 5.51 32.63
C SER A 165 -8.79 6.07 31.22
N CYS A 166 -7.71 6.45 30.54
CA CYS A 166 -7.71 6.94 29.16
C CYS A 166 -8.71 8.07 28.88
N ASN A 167 -8.85 9.04 29.79
CA ASN A 167 -9.86 10.10 29.72
C ASN A 167 -9.51 11.26 28.75
N GLY A 168 -8.71 10.99 27.72
CA GLY A 168 -8.32 11.96 26.68
C GLY A 168 -7.31 13.03 27.07
N THR A 169 -6.79 13.01 28.29
CA THR A 169 -5.73 13.91 28.75
C THR A 169 -4.37 13.39 28.29
N LYS A 170 -3.51 14.29 27.81
CA LYS A 170 -2.13 13.93 27.44
C LYS A 170 -1.12 14.88 28.05
N ASP A 171 -0.04 14.31 28.56
CA ASP A 171 1.04 15.05 29.20
C ASP A 171 2.22 15.21 28.25
N THR A 172 2.80 16.40 28.25
CA THR A 172 4.06 16.67 27.56
C THR A 172 4.93 17.67 28.32
N MET A 173 6.23 17.61 28.05
CA MET A 173 7.21 18.59 28.51
C MET A 173 7.27 19.74 27.52
N CYS A 174 7.05 20.96 27.98
CA CYS A 174 7.18 22.16 27.17
C CYS A 174 8.35 23.01 27.65
N HIS A 175 9.22 23.36 26.72
CA HIS A 175 10.42 24.18 26.88
C HIS A 175 10.12 25.61 26.47
N TRP A 176 10.24 26.53 27.41
CA TRP A 176 10.06 27.95 27.22
C TRP A 176 11.42 28.57 26.93
N ILE A 177 11.53 29.17 25.74
CA ILE A 177 12.71 29.91 25.30
C ILE A 177 12.34 31.39 25.35
N CYS A 178 12.86 32.08 26.36
CA CYS A 178 12.66 33.51 26.58
C CYS A 178 14.02 34.20 26.58
N GLU A 179 14.08 35.50 26.27
CA GLU A 179 15.35 36.25 26.11
C GLU A 179 16.30 36.14 27.31
N ASN A 180 15.77 36.04 28.54
CA ASN A 180 16.57 36.08 29.77
C ASN A 180 16.57 34.79 30.61
N THR A 181 15.65 33.85 30.36
CA THR A 181 15.55 32.59 31.14
C THR A 181 14.91 31.48 30.32
N ASN A 182 15.60 30.36 30.17
CA ASN A 182 15.03 29.14 29.59
C ASN A 182 14.57 28.21 30.70
N PHE A 183 13.34 27.72 30.63
CA PHE A 183 12.84 26.73 31.59
C PHE A 183 11.92 25.71 30.92
N SER A 184 11.88 24.50 31.47
CA SER A 184 11.00 23.43 30.98
C SER A 184 9.97 23.09 32.03
N THR A 185 8.70 22.93 31.65
CA THR A 185 7.62 22.54 32.57
C THR A 185 6.72 21.48 31.94
N GLN A 186 6.14 20.62 32.77
CA GLN A 186 5.21 19.60 32.30
C GLN A 186 3.79 20.18 32.27
N LEU A 187 3.16 20.11 31.09
CA LEU A 187 1.80 20.55 30.84
C LEU A 187 0.91 19.35 30.55
N SER A 188 -0.30 19.36 31.10
CA SER A 188 -1.38 18.44 30.78
C SER A 188 -2.36 19.15 29.86
N PHE A 189 -2.65 18.58 28.70
CA PHE A 189 -3.61 19.08 27.73
C PHE A 189 -4.92 18.28 27.82
N HIS A 190 -6.04 18.99 27.96
CA HIS A 190 -7.38 18.44 27.87
C HIS A 190 -7.86 18.43 26.42
N ALA A 191 -8.57 17.38 26.01
CA ALA A 191 -9.05 17.18 24.64
C ALA A 191 -10.26 18.06 24.28
N ASP A 192 -10.30 19.32 24.74
CA ASP A 192 -11.33 20.24 24.26
C ASP A 192 -10.85 20.82 22.92
N GLN A 193 -11.57 20.52 21.84
CA GLN A 193 -11.31 20.95 20.45
C GLN A 193 -10.26 20.18 19.62
N ASN A 194 -9.77 19.01 20.07
CA ASN A 194 -8.86 18.14 19.29
C ASN A 194 -7.51 18.77 18.84
N LYS A 195 -7.26 20.06 19.11
CA LYS A 195 -6.00 20.77 18.89
C LYS A 195 -5.38 21.06 20.25
N ALA A 196 -4.09 20.77 20.43
CA ALA A 196 -3.38 21.26 21.60
C ALA A 196 -3.23 22.78 21.49
N THR A 197 -4.04 23.53 22.23
CA THR A 197 -3.90 24.98 22.40
C THR A 197 -3.51 25.26 23.83
N ILE A 198 -2.58 26.19 24.06
CA ILE A 198 -2.23 26.62 25.41
C ILE A 198 -3.24 27.68 25.84
N SER A 199 -4.26 27.29 26.61
CA SER A 199 -5.29 28.15 27.19
C SER A 199 -5.59 27.75 28.64
N PRO A 200 -5.99 28.69 29.52
CA PRO A 200 -6.41 28.39 30.90
C PRO A 200 -7.43 27.25 31.04
N ASP A 201 -8.28 27.07 30.04
CA ASP A 201 -9.39 26.09 30.03
C ASP A 201 -8.95 24.73 29.47
N THR A 202 -7.96 24.70 28.59
CA THR A 202 -7.51 23.50 27.87
C THR A 202 -6.20 22.94 28.41
N THR A 203 -5.42 23.72 29.16
CA THR A 203 -4.10 23.35 29.66
C THR A 203 -3.88 23.67 31.12
N CYS A 204 -3.18 22.77 31.79
CA CYS A 204 -2.89 22.94 33.21
C CYS A 204 -1.48 22.47 33.60
N LEU A 205 -0.90 23.12 34.61
CA LEU A 205 0.47 22.89 35.09
C LEU A 205 0.53 21.74 36.10
N LEU A 206 1.47 20.80 35.91
CA LEU A 206 1.67 19.64 36.78
C LEU A 206 2.74 19.83 37.87
N ASN A 207 3.81 20.59 37.58
CA ASN A 207 4.96 20.70 38.50
C ASN A 207 4.86 21.93 39.42
N ILE A 208 4.77 21.68 40.73
CA ILE A 208 4.60 22.69 41.79
C ILE A 208 5.85 23.57 41.97
N SER A 209 7.04 23.03 41.74
CA SER A 209 8.32 23.69 42.06
C SER A 209 8.74 24.79 41.07
N LYS A 210 8.22 24.76 39.84
CA LYS A 210 8.54 25.72 38.77
C LYS A 210 7.49 26.82 38.62
N ILE A 211 6.45 26.82 39.45
CA ILE A 211 5.39 27.85 39.45
C ILE A 211 5.94 29.23 39.83
N SER A 212 6.93 29.27 40.73
CA SER A 212 7.60 30.52 41.14
C SER A 212 8.30 31.23 39.96
N LEU A 213 8.76 30.51 38.95
CA LEU A 213 9.31 31.08 37.70
C LEU A 213 8.23 31.72 36.83
N CYS A 214 7.01 31.15 36.80
CA CYS A 214 5.89 31.71 36.04
C CYS A 214 5.18 32.88 36.76
N GLN A 215 5.27 32.95 38.10
CA GLN A 215 4.56 33.95 38.93
C GLN A 215 5.46 35.06 39.48
N GLY A 216 6.77 34.80 39.66
CA GLY A 216 7.65 35.66 40.46
C GLY A 216 8.46 36.72 39.69
N ASN A 217 8.69 36.57 38.38
CA ASN A 217 9.61 37.47 37.64
C ASN A 217 9.13 37.89 36.22
N LEU A 218 7.84 37.75 35.89
CA LEU A 218 7.28 38.09 34.57
C LEU A 218 6.35 39.32 34.62
N THR A 219 6.85 40.45 35.09
CA THR A 219 6.13 41.74 35.05
C THR A 219 6.35 42.54 33.77
N ASN A 220 7.26 42.13 32.88
CA ASN A 220 7.47 42.78 31.58
C ASN A 220 7.14 41.81 30.44
N ASN A 221 6.47 42.33 29.40
CA ASN A 221 6.07 41.63 28.18
C ASN A 221 7.27 40.94 27.48
N TYR A 222 7.57 39.70 27.86
CA TYR A 222 8.49 38.86 27.10
C TYR A 222 7.67 37.91 26.22
N ASN A 223 7.83 38.06 24.90
CA ASN A 223 7.34 37.10 23.92
C ASN A 223 8.20 35.83 24.03
N CYS A 224 7.76 34.84 24.80
CA CYS A 224 8.43 33.55 24.88
C CYS A 224 7.98 32.64 23.73
N ASN A 225 8.94 31.95 23.13
CA ASN A 225 8.67 30.85 22.19
C ASN A 225 8.60 29.54 22.98
N VAL A 226 7.50 28.81 22.88
CA VAL A 226 7.29 27.55 23.62
C VAL A 226 7.40 26.38 22.67
N ILE A 227 8.30 25.45 22.98
CA ILE A 227 8.51 24.21 22.24
C ILE A 227 8.09 23.02 23.09
N CYS A 228 7.05 22.29 22.68
CA CYS A 228 6.62 21.10 23.41
C CYS A 228 7.18 19.81 22.79
N ASP A 229 7.64 18.90 23.64
CA ASP A 229 8.00 17.54 23.28
C ASP A 229 6.74 16.80 22.78
N ASN A 230 6.94 15.67 22.08
CA ASN A 230 5.83 14.81 21.72
C ASN A 230 5.23 14.12 22.97
N PHE A 231 3.92 13.89 22.96
CA PHE A 231 3.23 13.16 24.02
C PHE A 231 3.87 11.78 24.26
N LYS A 232 4.08 11.44 25.54
CA LYS A 232 4.82 10.23 25.93
C LYS A 232 3.94 8.99 26.20
N ASP A 233 2.61 9.13 26.26
CA ASP A 233 1.73 8.04 26.68
C ASP A 233 1.06 7.29 25.52
N ASP A 234 1.72 6.20 25.15
CA ASP A 234 1.32 5.22 24.13
C ASP A 234 0.40 4.10 24.71
N GLN A 235 0.38 3.91 26.03
CA GLN A 235 -0.22 2.72 26.67
C GLN A 235 -1.74 2.62 26.51
N CYS A 236 -2.47 3.72 26.65
CA CYS A 236 -3.92 3.74 26.54
C CYS A 236 -4.44 3.50 25.12
N LEU A 237 -3.64 3.87 24.11
CA LEU A 237 -4.03 3.77 22.72
C LEU A 237 -4.07 2.31 22.26
N TYR A 238 -3.09 1.50 22.65
CA TYR A 238 -2.99 0.10 22.23
C TYR A 238 -3.88 -0.85 23.06
N THR A 239 -4.41 -0.41 24.20
CA THR A 239 -5.40 -1.17 24.98
C THR A 239 -6.85 -0.90 24.57
N SER A 240 -7.11 0.12 23.76
CA SER A 240 -8.47 0.51 23.39
C SER A 240 -9.12 -0.49 22.41
N ALA A 241 -10.44 -0.63 22.49
CA ALA A 241 -11.21 -1.39 21.52
C ALA A 241 -11.14 -0.78 20.10
N THR A 242 -10.95 0.54 19.99
CA THR A 242 -10.84 1.24 18.69
C THR A 242 -9.58 0.85 17.94
N PHE A 243 -8.45 0.70 18.64
CA PHE A 243 -7.20 0.25 18.04
C PHE A 243 -7.30 -1.20 17.54
N TRP A 244 -7.77 -2.14 18.37
CA TRP A 244 -7.89 -3.54 17.94
C TRP A 244 -8.94 -3.73 16.85
N SER A 245 -10.03 -2.94 16.87
CA SER A 245 -10.99 -2.90 15.77
C SER A 245 -10.36 -2.38 14.48
N PHE A 246 -9.54 -1.32 14.54
CA PHE A 246 -8.77 -0.83 13.41
C PHE A 246 -7.88 -1.93 12.81
N VAL A 247 -7.10 -2.62 13.67
CA VAL A 247 -6.21 -3.71 13.23
C VAL A 247 -7.00 -4.82 12.55
N VAL A 248 -8.04 -5.36 13.18
CA VAL A 248 -8.82 -6.48 12.65
C VAL A 248 -9.52 -6.12 11.34
N LEU A 249 -10.16 -4.94 11.27
CA LEU A 249 -10.84 -4.50 10.06
C LEU A 249 -9.84 -4.23 8.92
N MET A 250 -8.69 -3.64 9.22
CA MET A 250 -7.61 -3.45 8.24
C MET A 250 -7.12 -4.80 7.72
N CYS A 251 -6.94 -5.80 8.59
CA CYS A 251 -6.57 -7.16 8.19
C CYS A 251 -7.56 -7.76 7.19
N ILE A 252 -8.85 -7.75 7.52
CA ILE A 252 -9.88 -8.38 6.70
C ILE A 252 -10.04 -7.64 5.37
N GLY A 253 -10.03 -6.30 5.39
CA GLY A 253 -10.10 -5.46 4.19
C GLY A 253 -8.96 -5.70 3.21
N GLU A 254 -7.73 -5.74 3.73
CA GLU A 254 -6.50 -5.97 2.95
C GLU A 254 -6.47 -7.37 2.35
N ILE A 255 -6.80 -8.40 3.14
CA ILE A 255 -6.90 -9.78 2.64
C ILE A 255 -7.91 -9.86 1.49
N GLY A 256 -9.11 -9.29 1.67
CA GLY A 256 -10.14 -9.27 0.62
C GLY A 256 -9.64 -8.61 -0.67
N PHE A 257 -8.99 -7.46 -0.56
CA PHE A 257 -8.42 -6.73 -1.69
C PHE A 257 -7.35 -7.54 -2.43
N TYR A 258 -6.36 -8.09 -1.72
CA TYR A 258 -5.24 -8.81 -2.35
C TYR A 258 -5.62 -10.16 -2.94
N VAL A 259 -6.53 -10.89 -2.29
CA VAL A 259 -7.08 -12.15 -2.84
C VAL A 259 -7.79 -11.84 -4.15
N PHE A 260 -8.62 -10.80 -4.16
CA PHE A 260 -9.36 -10.38 -5.35
C PHE A 260 -8.42 -9.96 -6.49
N ILE A 261 -7.36 -9.17 -6.23
CA ILE A 261 -6.34 -8.81 -7.24
C ILE A 261 -5.74 -10.07 -7.88
N SER A 262 -5.35 -11.04 -7.06
CA SER A 262 -4.63 -12.24 -7.52
C SER A 262 -5.49 -13.11 -8.43
N ILE A 263 -6.76 -13.26 -8.07
CA ILE A 263 -7.76 -13.97 -8.88
C ILE A 263 -7.98 -13.24 -10.22
N SER A 264 -8.09 -11.91 -10.19
CA SER A 264 -8.24 -11.09 -11.40
C SER A 264 -7.06 -11.25 -12.36
N ASP A 265 -5.84 -11.24 -11.83
CA ASP A 265 -4.62 -11.45 -12.62
C ASP A 265 -4.55 -12.85 -13.21
N ALA A 266 -4.91 -13.88 -12.44
CA ALA A 266 -4.99 -15.26 -12.93
C ALA A 266 -5.97 -15.38 -14.10
N PHE A 267 -7.16 -14.79 -13.98
CA PHE A 267 -8.13 -14.76 -15.07
C PHE A 267 -7.63 -14.01 -16.31
N CYS A 268 -6.91 -12.91 -16.11
CA CYS A 268 -6.31 -12.16 -17.21
C CYS A 268 -5.36 -13.04 -18.04
N PHE A 269 -4.51 -13.85 -17.39
CA PHE A 269 -3.59 -14.75 -18.09
C PHE A 269 -4.29 -15.89 -18.82
N VAL A 270 -5.35 -16.46 -18.23
CA VAL A 270 -6.16 -17.50 -18.90
C VAL A 270 -6.74 -16.98 -20.21
N ILE A 271 -7.25 -15.74 -20.24
CA ILE A 271 -7.89 -15.18 -21.44
C ILE A 271 -6.87 -14.68 -22.47
N LEU A 272 -5.75 -14.10 -22.03
CA LEU A 272 -4.69 -13.69 -22.94
C LEU A 272 -4.09 -14.89 -23.69
N GLY A 273 -3.99 -16.04 -23.03
CA GLY A 273 -3.33 -17.23 -23.53
C GLY A 273 -1.80 -17.10 -23.54
N GLN A 274 -1.10 -18.23 -23.70
CA GLN A 274 0.37 -18.28 -23.59
C GLN A 274 1.07 -17.38 -24.62
N ASP A 275 0.54 -17.26 -25.84
CA ASP A 275 1.14 -16.49 -26.94
C ASP A 275 1.14 -14.97 -26.73
N LYS A 276 0.27 -14.44 -25.85
CA LYS A 276 0.06 -12.99 -25.68
C LYS A 276 0.32 -12.49 -24.26
N ARG A 277 1.07 -13.25 -23.44
CA ARG A 277 1.43 -12.86 -22.06
C ARG A 277 2.08 -11.47 -21.93
N LEU A 278 2.89 -11.06 -22.91
CA LEU A 278 3.51 -9.72 -22.95
C LEU A 278 2.52 -8.56 -23.13
N LYS A 279 1.22 -8.85 -23.34
CA LYS A 279 0.15 -7.84 -23.36
C LYS A 279 -0.52 -7.64 -22.00
N TYR A 280 -0.11 -8.36 -20.95
CA TYR A 280 -0.65 -8.23 -19.60
C TYR A 280 -0.62 -6.78 -19.09
N GLY A 281 0.50 -6.06 -19.28
CA GLY A 281 0.58 -4.64 -18.90
C GLY A 281 -0.49 -3.77 -19.58
N LYS A 282 -0.87 -4.09 -20.83
CA LYS A 282 -1.95 -3.37 -21.53
C LYS A 282 -3.34 -3.60 -20.95
N GLN A 283 -3.53 -4.67 -20.19
CA GLN A 283 -4.76 -4.93 -19.45
C GLN A 283 -4.70 -4.22 -18.09
N ARG A 284 -3.56 -4.36 -17.39
CA ARG A 284 -3.35 -3.77 -16.06
C ARG A 284 -3.43 -2.23 -16.05
N LEU A 285 -3.00 -1.56 -17.13
CA LEU A 285 -3.01 -0.10 -17.22
C LEU A 285 -4.39 0.53 -16.97
N TRP A 286 -5.48 -0.16 -17.32
CA TRP A 286 -6.82 0.40 -17.15
C TRP A 286 -7.22 0.46 -15.68
N GLY A 287 -6.70 -0.45 -14.86
CA GLY A 287 -6.87 -0.38 -13.41
C GLY A 287 -6.16 0.82 -12.80
N ALA A 288 -4.93 1.09 -13.25
CA ALA A 288 -4.19 2.28 -12.81
C ALA A 288 -4.96 3.57 -13.10
N VAL A 289 -5.51 3.71 -14.32
CA VAL A 289 -6.35 4.86 -14.69
C VAL A 289 -7.54 5.05 -13.75
N GLY A 290 -8.28 3.97 -13.46
CA GLY A 290 -9.41 4.00 -12.54
C GLY A 290 -9.00 4.41 -11.12
N TYR A 291 -7.91 3.82 -10.61
CA TYR A 291 -7.35 4.15 -9.31
C TYR A 291 -7.01 5.64 -9.19
N GLY A 292 -6.26 6.18 -10.15
CA GLY A 292 -5.81 7.57 -10.13
C GLY A 292 -6.96 8.58 -10.10
N ILE A 293 -8.00 8.36 -10.93
CA ILE A 293 -9.21 9.22 -10.92
C ILE A 293 -9.90 9.19 -9.56
N VAL A 294 -10.17 8.00 -9.03
CA VAL A 294 -10.98 7.87 -7.81
C VAL A 294 -10.23 8.36 -6.58
N VAL A 295 -8.92 8.08 -6.48
CA VAL A 295 -8.09 8.60 -5.39
C VAL A 295 -8.01 10.13 -5.42
N CYS A 296 -7.86 10.73 -6.60
CA CYS A 296 -7.88 12.19 -6.73
C CYS A 296 -9.22 12.79 -6.34
N LEU A 297 -10.32 12.19 -6.80
CA LEU A 297 -11.69 12.61 -6.46
C LEU A 297 -11.93 12.50 -4.95
N SER A 298 -11.48 11.40 -4.34
CA SER A 298 -11.57 11.18 -2.90
C SER A 298 -10.78 12.23 -2.11
N GLY A 299 -9.52 12.50 -2.49
CA GLY A 299 -8.71 13.53 -1.87
C GLY A 299 -9.34 14.92 -1.94
N TYR A 300 -9.89 15.28 -3.10
CA TYR A 300 -10.66 16.51 -3.28
C TYR A 300 -11.87 16.58 -2.36
N MET A 301 -12.69 15.53 -2.31
CA MET A 301 -13.90 15.49 -1.48
C MET A 301 -13.56 15.56 0.01
N ILE A 302 -12.51 14.88 0.48
CA ILE A 302 -12.10 14.95 1.88
C ILE A 302 -11.74 16.39 2.26
N ASP A 303 -10.90 17.08 1.47
CA ASP A 303 -10.50 18.44 1.79
C ASP A 303 -11.66 19.44 1.69
N PHE A 304 -12.52 19.30 0.67
CA PHE A 304 -13.69 20.17 0.49
C PHE A 304 -14.64 20.12 1.68
N PHE A 305 -14.99 18.92 2.17
CA PHE A 305 -15.90 18.77 3.30
C PHE A 305 -15.23 19.03 4.65
N SER A 306 -13.90 19.02 4.74
CA SER A 306 -13.17 19.23 5.99
C SER A 306 -13.02 20.69 6.43
N HIS A 307 -13.35 21.69 5.59
CA HIS A 307 -13.38 23.13 5.93
C HIS A 307 -12.25 23.58 6.90
N ASP A 308 -10.99 23.47 6.47
CA ASP A 308 -9.78 23.84 7.23
C ASP A 308 -9.57 23.17 8.60
N LYS A 309 -10.32 22.12 8.94
CA LYS A 309 -10.10 21.34 10.16
C LYS A 309 -8.79 20.55 10.09
N VAL A 310 -8.07 20.49 11.21
CA VAL A 310 -6.88 19.64 11.41
C VAL A 310 -7.24 18.16 11.25
N TYR A 311 -8.40 17.75 11.78
CA TYR A 311 -8.95 16.43 11.55
C TYR A 311 -9.73 16.39 10.25
N LYS A 312 -9.22 15.61 9.30
CA LYS A 312 -9.88 15.42 8.01
C LYS A 312 -11.07 14.50 8.20
N ASN A 313 -12.20 14.90 7.62
CA ASN A 313 -13.43 14.13 7.62
C ASN A 313 -13.43 13.18 6.41
N TYR A 314 -13.37 11.88 6.67
CA TYR A 314 -13.33 10.83 5.65
C TYR A 314 -14.72 10.33 5.20
N ILE A 315 -15.81 10.85 5.79
CA ILE A 315 -17.20 10.50 5.40
C ILE A 315 -17.45 10.64 3.88
N PRO A 316 -16.99 11.70 3.17
CA PRO A 316 -17.19 11.80 1.72
C PRO A 316 -16.56 10.64 0.94
N SER A 317 -15.42 10.13 1.39
CA SER A 317 -14.78 8.95 0.78
C SER A 317 -15.59 7.68 0.98
N MET A 318 -16.29 7.54 2.12
CA MET A 318 -17.19 6.40 2.34
C MET A 318 -18.31 6.37 1.29
N LEU A 319 -18.89 7.53 0.96
CA LEU A 319 -19.93 7.63 -0.06
C LEU A 319 -19.41 7.17 -1.43
N LEU A 320 -18.17 7.54 -1.78
CA LEU A 320 -17.52 7.05 -3.00
C LEU A 320 -17.34 5.53 -2.97
N VAL A 321 -16.89 4.95 -1.85
CA VAL A 321 -16.79 3.48 -1.72
C VAL A 321 -18.15 2.84 -1.96
N ILE A 322 -19.22 3.33 -1.34
CA ILE A 322 -20.57 2.76 -1.50
C ILE A 322 -21.03 2.85 -2.96
N ILE A 323 -20.83 4.00 -3.62
CA ILE A 323 -21.23 4.19 -5.02
C ILE A 323 -20.46 3.22 -5.93
N PHE A 324 -19.12 3.19 -5.82
CA PHE A 324 -18.30 2.33 -6.69
C PHE A 324 -18.52 0.85 -6.41
N THR A 325 -18.70 0.44 -5.15
CA THR A 325 -19.00 -0.96 -4.81
C THR A 325 -20.35 -1.41 -5.35
N CYS A 326 -21.38 -0.55 -5.31
CA CYS A 326 -22.67 -0.83 -5.96
C CYS A 326 -22.50 -1.01 -7.48
N ILE A 327 -21.72 -0.13 -8.13
CA ILE A 327 -21.41 -0.24 -9.55
C ILE A 327 -20.66 -1.55 -9.84
N ASP A 328 -19.68 -1.91 -9.01
CA ASP A 328 -18.90 -3.14 -9.12
C ASP A 328 -19.81 -4.37 -9.02
N PHE A 329 -20.78 -4.35 -8.10
CA PHE A 329 -21.75 -5.43 -7.92
C PHE A 329 -22.66 -5.59 -9.15
N ILE A 330 -23.19 -4.48 -9.68
CA ILE A 330 -24.03 -4.46 -10.89
C ILE A 330 -23.25 -4.99 -12.11
N CYS A 331 -22.01 -4.55 -12.26
CA CYS A 331 -21.11 -5.02 -13.31
C CYS A 331 -20.83 -6.52 -13.17
N CYS A 332 -20.49 -7.00 -11.98
CA CYS A 332 -20.23 -8.43 -11.75
C CYS A 332 -21.46 -9.32 -12.02
N ILE A 333 -22.67 -8.84 -11.73
CA ILE A 333 -23.92 -9.56 -12.07
C ILE A 333 -24.09 -9.64 -13.59
N LYS A 334 -23.93 -8.52 -14.32
CA LYS A 334 -24.03 -8.50 -15.80
C LYS A 334 -22.96 -9.36 -16.48
N MET A 335 -21.79 -9.49 -15.86
CA MET A 335 -20.68 -10.29 -16.39
C MET A 335 -20.97 -11.80 -16.43
N GLU A 336 -21.75 -12.33 -15.48
CA GLU A 336 -22.07 -13.76 -15.39
C GLU A 336 -22.76 -14.29 -16.67
N VAL A 337 -23.74 -13.54 -17.19
CA VAL A 337 -24.48 -13.92 -18.40
C VAL A 337 -23.56 -14.09 -19.61
N MET A 338 -22.48 -13.32 -19.66
CA MET A 338 -21.54 -13.33 -20.79
C MET A 338 -20.39 -14.32 -20.58
N TYR A 339 -19.90 -14.47 -19.35
CA TYR A 339 -18.80 -15.36 -18.99
C TYR A 339 -19.21 -16.83 -19.06
N LEU A 340 -20.41 -17.18 -18.56
CA LEU A 340 -20.96 -18.54 -18.66
C LEU A 340 -21.11 -18.96 -20.12
N LYS A 341 -21.54 -18.01 -20.97
CA LYS A 341 -21.67 -18.20 -22.41
C LYS A 341 -20.31 -18.39 -23.09
N PHE A 342 -19.26 -17.72 -22.62
CA PHE A 342 -17.90 -17.84 -23.15
C PHE A 342 -17.24 -19.16 -22.74
N ILE A 343 -17.31 -19.58 -21.47
CA ILE A 343 -16.80 -20.88 -21.01
C ILE A 343 -17.48 -22.04 -21.75
N PHE A 344 -18.81 -21.98 -21.86
CA PHE A 344 -19.59 -23.01 -22.55
C PHE A 344 -19.27 -23.08 -24.05
N LEU A 345 -18.97 -21.93 -24.69
CA LEU A 345 -18.56 -21.87 -26.10
C LEU A 345 -17.11 -22.30 -26.35
N LEU A 346 -16.20 -22.18 -25.37
CA LEU A 346 -14.77 -22.36 -25.60
C LEU A 346 -14.20 -23.70 -25.11
N GLN A 347 -14.99 -24.55 -24.43
CA GLN A 347 -14.52 -25.83 -23.86
C GLN A 347 -13.08 -25.70 -23.31
N LEU A 348 -12.81 -24.68 -22.49
CA LEU A 348 -11.49 -24.52 -21.91
C LEU A 348 -11.36 -25.59 -20.82
N PRO A 349 -10.54 -26.63 -20.99
CA PRO A 349 -10.19 -27.46 -19.87
C PRO A 349 -9.44 -26.53 -18.90
N PHE A 350 -9.93 -26.40 -17.67
CA PHE A 350 -9.02 -26.04 -16.58
C PHE A 350 -7.94 -27.11 -16.62
N GLN A 351 -6.77 -26.73 -17.11
CA GLN A 351 -5.69 -27.66 -17.39
C GLN A 351 -5.42 -28.42 -16.10
N SER A 352 -5.55 -29.75 -16.18
CA SER A 352 -5.47 -30.66 -15.04
C SER A 352 -4.25 -30.29 -14.17
N GLN A 353 -4.51 -30.05 -12.89
CA GLN A 353 -3.46 -29.86 -11.89
C GLN A 353 -2.46 -31.02 -12.05
N SER A 354 -1.17 -30.72 -12.17
CA SER A 354 -0.16 -31.78 -12.14
C SER A 354 -0.30 -32.48 -10.78
N THR A 355 -0.30 -33.81 -10.76
CA THR A 355 -0.33 -34.59 -9.50
C THR A 355 0.97 -34.44 -8.68
N THR A 356 1.88 -33.58 -9.12
CA THR A 356 3.26 -33.42 -8.61
C THR A 356 3.65 -31.94 -8.38
N ILE A 357 2.70 -31.05 -8.10
CA ILE A 357 2.92 -29.61 -7.86
C ILE A 357 4.10 -29.30 -6.92
N LEU A 358 4.17 -29.97 -5.76
CA LEU A 358 5.23 -29.73 -4.77
C LEU A 358 6.63 -30.14 -5.28
N LYS A 359 6.70 -31.22 -6.06
CA LYS A 359 7.96 -31.71 -6.66
C LYS A 359 8.45 -30.74 -7.74
N ASP A 360 7.54 -30.18 -8.53
CA ASP A 360 7.85 -29.18 -9.56
C ASP A 360 8.37 -27.88 -8.94
N VAL A 361 7.74 -27.39 -7.87
CA VAL A 361 8.18 -26.21 -7.11
C VAL A 361 9.56 -26.44 -6.48
N PHE A 362 9.77 -27.60 -5.86
CA PHE A 362 11.08 -27.93 -5.27
C PHE A 362 12.19 -28.05 -6.32
N THR A 363 11.85 -28.56 -7.51
CA THR A 363 12.80 -28.64 -8.64
C THR A 363 13.17 -27.24 -9.16
N LEU A 364 12.21 -26.31 -9.19
CA LEU A 364 12.46 -24.89 -9.51
C LEU A 364 13.40 -24.23 -8.49
N LEU A 365 13.18 -24.47 -7.20
CA LEU A 365 14.00 -23.91 -6.12
C LEU A 365 15.43 -24.46 -6.08
N LYS A 366 15.71 -25.60 -6.73
CA LYS A 366 17.09 -26.08 -6.93
C LYS A 366 17.87 -25.27 -7.98
N SER A 367 17.17 -24.56 -8.87
CA SER A 367 17.83 -23.75 -9.91
C SER A 367 18.36 -22.44 -9.34
N LYS A 368 19.69 -22.34 -9.24
CA LYS A 368 20.39 -21.16 -8.71
C LYS A 368 19.94 -19.84 -9.36
N SER A 369 19.72 -19.82 -10.68
CA SER A 369 19.25 -18.63 -11.41
C SER A 369 17.84 -18.18 -10.99
N ILE A 370 16.95 -19.12 -10.69
CA ILE A 370 15.58 -18.82 -10.25
C ILE A 370 15.57 -18.30 -8.82
N VAL A 371 16.40 -18.89 -7.94
CA VAL A 371 16.55 -18.42 -6.56
C VAL A 371 17.10 -17.00 -6.50
N ILE A 372 18.12 -16.68 -7.33
CA ILE A 372 18.64 -15.31 -7.45
C ILE A 372 17.49 -14.37 -7.85
N PHE A 373 16.76 -14.68 -8.91
CA PHE A 373 15.63 -13.86 -9.33
C PHE A 373 14.58 -13.67 -8.23
N LEU A 374 14.20 -14.74 -7.51
CA LEU A 374 13.24 -14.65 -6.40
C LEU A 374 13.75 -13.74 -5.28
N CYS A 375 15.02 -13.82 -4.90
CA CYS A 375 15.62 -12.92 -3.91
C CYS A 375 15.49 -11.45 -4.31
N PHE A 376 15.84 -11.11 -5.55
CA PHE A 376 15.76 -9.73 -6.02
C PHE A 376 14.31 -9.27 -6.25
N SER A 377 13.41 -10.18 -6.59
CA SER A 377 11.96 -9.91 -6.53
C SER A 377 11.50 -9.57 -5.11
N GLY A 378 12.06 -10.22 -4.08
CA GLY A 378 11.83 -9.86 -2.67
C GLY A 378 12.38 -8.47 -2.32
N PHE A 379 13.57 -8.10 -2.81
CA PHE A 379 14.13 -6.76 -2.62
C PHE A 379 13.29 -5.67 -3.27
N PHE A 380 12.70 -5.94 -4.45
CA PHE A 380 11.70 -5.05 -5.04
C PHE A 380 10.49 -4.87 -4.12
N GLY A 381 9.98 -5.95 -3.52
CA GLY A 381 8.92 -5.89 -2.51
C GLY A 381 9.28 -5.02 -1.30
N VAL A 382 10.51 -5.15 -0.79
CA VAL A 382 11.05 -4.33 0.31
C VAL A 382 11.09 -2.83 -0.06
N LEU A 383 11.51 -2.48 -1.28
CA LEU A 383 11.50 -1.09 -1.74
C LEU A 383 10.07 -0.56 -1.92
N ASN A 384 9.18 -1.41 -2.44
CA ASN A 384 7.80 -1.05 -2.69
C ASN A 384 7.01 -0.80 -1.39
N SER A 385 7.31 -1.50 -0.29
CA SER A 385 6.60 -1.28 0.98
C SER A 385 6.81 0.10 1.55
N ILE A 386 8.00 0.69 1.37
CA ILE A 386 8.30 2.03 1.88
C ILE A 386 7.43 3.07 1.18
N MET A 387 7.36 2.99 -0.15
CA MET A 387 6.50 3.89 -0.91
C MET A 387 5.03 3.65 -0.59
N ARG A 388 4.59 2.40 -0.47
CA ARG A 388 3.19 2.07 -0.17
C ARG A 388 2.74 2.58 1.20
N ASN A 389 3.53 2.36 2.25
CA ASN A 389 3.08 2.60 3.61
C ASN A 389 3.44 4.01 4.12
N PHE A 390 4.60 4.54 3.73
CA PHE A 390 5.20 5.72 4.36
C PHE A 390 5.35 6.93 3.44
N LEU A 391 5.03 6.85 2.13
CA LEU A 391 5.11 8.00 1.24
C LEU A 391 4.13 9.11 1.65
N LEU A 392 2.85 8.79 1.83
CA LEU A 392 1.86 9.79 2.26
C LEU A 392 2.15 10.31 3.67
N TRP A 393 2.64 9.43 4.56
CA TRP A 393 3.12 9.85 5.89
C TRP A 393 4.19 10.94 5.80
N TYR A 394 5.19 10.73 4.94
CA TYR A 394 6.25 11.70 4.70
C TYR A 394 5.74 12.99 4.05
N ILE A 395 4.78 12.88 3.12
CA ILE A 395 4.14 14.05 2.49
C ILE A 395 3.41 14.90 3.52
N GLU A 396 2.72 14.29 4.49
CA GLU A 396 2.13 15.04 5.60
C GLU A 396 3.17 15.66 6.53
N ASP A 397 4.26 14.96 6.85
CA ASP A 397 5.32 15.55 7.68
C ASP A 397 5.93 16.77 6.98
N LEU A 398 6.13 16.70 5.66
CA LEU A 398 6.60 17.82 4.84
C LEU A 398 5.54 18.94 4.74
N SER A 399 4.24 18.61 4.70
CA SER A 399 3.17 19.61 4.60
C SER A 399 3.03 20.46 5.86
N ILE A 400 3.35 19.90 7.04
CA ILE A 400 3.44 20.66 8.30
C ILE A 400 4.52 21.74 8.18
N THR A 401 5.70 21.37 7.68
CA THR A 401 6.83 22.32 7.55
C THR A 401 6.62 23.38 6.48
N THR A 402 5.83 23.09 5.45
CA THR A 402 5.62 23.96 4.28
C THR A 402 4.29 24.73 4.30
N GLY A 403 3.41 24.47 5.27
CA GLY A 403 2.14 25.19 5.44
C GLY A 403 1.00 24.75 4.52
N TYR A 404 1.07 23.57 3.89
CA TYR A 404 0.05 23.08 2.94
C TYR A 404 -1.02 22.15 3.57
N MET A 405 -1.11 22.10 4.90
CA MET A 405 -2.00 21.18 5.63
C MET A 405 -3.49 21.31 5.26
N ASN A 406 -3.95 22.51 4.88
CA ASN A 406 -5.35 22.74 4.54
C ASN A 406 -5.80 21.94 3.31
N ARG A 407 -4.91 21.68 2.35
CA ARG A 407 -5.22 20.97 1.08
C ARG A 407 -4.41 19.68 0.91
N ILE A 408 -4.02 19.06 2.02
CA ILE A 408 -3.11 17.92 2.00
C ILE A 408 -3.70 16.69 1.29
N LYS A 409 -4.99 16.40 1.46
CA LYS A 409 -5.61 15.19 0.88
C LYS A 409 -5.79 15.30 -0.62
N LEU A 410 -6.07 16.50 -1.12
CA LEU A 410 -6.06 16.80 -2.54
C LEU A 410 -4.65 16.65 -3.12
N ILE A 411 -3.61 17.14 -2.43
CA ILE A 411 -2.23 17.00 -2.91
C ILE A 411 -1.79 15.53 -2.93
N GLU A 412 -2.07 14.77 -1.87
CA GLU A 412 -1.86 13.31 -1.83
C GLU A 412 -2.58 12.62 -3.00
N GLY A 413 -3.84 12.99 -3.24
CA GLY A 413 -4.64 12.48 -4.35
C GLY A 413 -4.07 12.81 -5.73
N LEU A 414 -3.56 14.03 -5.92
CA LEU A 414 -2.90 14.46 -7.15
C LEU A 414 -1.58 13.73 -7.39
N ILE A 415 -0.80 13.47 -6.34
CA ILE A 415 0.45 12.69 -6.44
C ILE A 415 0.15 11.26 -6.90
N ILE A 416 -0.85 10.60 -6.30
CA ILE A 416 -1.26 9.25 -6.71
C ILE A 416 -1.87 9.23 -8.11
N ALA A 417 -2.62 10.27 -8.49
CA ALA A 417 -3.11 10.41 -9.85
C ALA A 417 -1.95 10.58 -10.85
N ALA A 418 -0.95 11.40 -10.53
CA ALA A 418 0.24 11.59 -11.36
C ALA A 418 0.99 10.26 -11.56
N GLN A 419 1.18 9.48 -10.49
CA GLN A 419 1.74 8.12 -10.54
C GLN A 419 1.00 7.23 -11.55
N ALA A 420 -0.33 7.19 -11.44
CA ALA A 420 -1.19 6.36 -12.27
C ALA A 420 -1.18 6.78 -13.75
N PHE A 421 -1.46 8.05 -14.05
CA PHE A 421 -1.70 8.53 -15.41
C PHE A 421 -0.48 8.56 -16.30
N SER A 422 0.66 8.93 -15.73
CA SER A 422 1.88 9.14 -16.51
C SER A 422 2.80 7.94 -16.38
N GLY A 423 3.39 7.75 -15.21
CA GLY A 423 4.33 6.67 -14.92
C GLY A 423 3.75 5.30 -15.27
N GLU A 424 2.68 4.88 -14.60
CA GLU A 424 2.17 3.53 -14.74
C GLU A 424 1.60 3.23 -16.13
N VAL A 425 0.72 4.08 -16.66
CA VAL A 425 0.09 3.84 -17.98
C VAL A 425 1.13 3.73 -19.10
N ILE A 426 2.11 4.63 -19.15
CA ILE A 426 3.14 4.64 -20.18
C ILE A 426 3.99 3.37 -20.09
N PHE A 427 4.50 3.04 -18.90
CA PHE A 427 5.40 1.90 -18.73
C PHE A 427 4.68 0.56 -18.78
N PHE A 428 3.42 0.46 -18.32
CA PHE A 428 2.62 -0.76 -18.53
C PHE A 428 2.36 -1.00 -20.02
N PHE A 429 2.08 0.05 -20.81
CA PHE A 429 1.89 -0.09 -22.25
C PHE A 429 3.18 -0.50 -22.99
N LEU A 430 4.32 0.07 -22.60
CA LEU A 430 5.64 -0.17 -23.22
C LEU A 430 6.37 -1.40 -22.68
N SER A 431 6.00 -1.91 -21.50
CA SER A 431 6.66 -3.00 -20.77
C SER A 431 7.02 -4.19 -21.66
N GLY A 432 6.07 -4.70 -22.45
CA GLY A 432 6.30 -5.84 -23.34
C GLY A 432 7.33 -5.58 -24.45
N LYS A 433 7.47 -4.34 -24.93
CA LYS A 433 8.52 -3.95 -25.89
C LYS A 433 9.88 -3.85 -25.20
N ILE A 434 9.91 -3.27 -24.00
CA ILE A 434 11.13 -3.08 -23.21
C ILE A 434 11.70 -4.46 -22.83
N LEU A 435 10.88 -5.34 -22.26
CA LEU A 435 11.29 -6.69 -21.87
C LEU A 435 11.80 -7.52 -23.06
N LYS A 436 11.22 -7.33 -24.24
CA LYS A 436 11.69 -8.01 -25.46
C LYS A 436 13.06 -7.50 -25.94
N LYS A 437 13.38 -6.23 -25.70
CA LYS A 437 14.62 -5.58 -26.18
C LYS A 437 15.77 -5.71 -25.18
N LEU A 438 15.51 -5.49 -23.90
CA LEU A 438 16.51 -5.46 -22.83
C LEU A 438 16.66 -6.79 -22.09
N ASP A 439 15.83 -7.79 -22.40
CA ASP A 439 15.71 -9.03 -21.62
C ASP A 439 15.31 -8.76 -20.15
N TYR A 440 14.97 -9.81 -19.41
CA TYR A 440 14.48 -9.66 -18.03
C TYR A 440 15.57 -9.14 -17.08
N SER A 441 16.80 -9.60 -17.24
CA SER A 441 17.90 -9.27 -16.33
C SER A 441 18.29 -7.79 -16.38
N TYR A 442 18.57 -7.22 -17.55
CA TYR A 442 18.94 -5.80 -17.64
C TYR A 442 17.76 -4.88 -17.32
N THR A 443 16.52 -5.32 -17.62
CA THR A 443 15.32 -4.58 -17.19
C THR A 443 15.29 -4.44 -15.67
N PHE A 444 15.60 -5.51 -14.93
CA PHE A 444 15.60 -5.48 -13.46
C PHE A 444 16.65 -4.52 -12.87
N ILE A 445 17.84 -4.48 -13.47
CA ILE A 445 18.93 -3.55 -13.08
C ILE A 445 18.49 -2.11 -13.32
N PHE A 446 17.95 -1.83 -14.51
CA PHE A 446 17.43 -0.51 -14.85
C PHE A 446 16.36 -0.06 -13.86
N CYS A 447 15.42 -0.94 -13.49
CA CYS A 447 14.40 -0.64 -12.50
C CYS A 447 14.96 -0.27 -11.14
N PHE A 448 15.96 -1.01 -10.62
CA PHE A 448 16.57 -0.71 -9.32
C PHE A 448 17.33 0.63 -9.33
N ILE A 449 18.01 0.96 -10.43
CA ILE A 449 18.64 2.28 -10.61
C ILE A 449 17.57 3.38 -10.55
N CYS A 450 16.45 3.20 -11.27
CA CYS A 450 15.34 4.15 -11.21
C CYS A 450 14.73 4.26 -9.81
N TYR A 451 14.62 3.15 -9.06
CA TYR A 451 14.18 3.17 -7.65
C TYR A 451 15.13 3.95 -6.75
N ALA A 452 16.44 3.75 -6.90
CA ALA A 452 17.46 4.46 -6.13
C ALA A 452 17.36 5.98 -6.37
N ILE A 453 17.29 6.39 -7.64
CA ILE A 453 17.14 7.80 -8.02
C ILE A 453 15.81 8.35 -7.49
N ARG A 454 14.72 7.62 -7.64
CA ARG A 454 13.39 8.03 -7.16
C ARG A 454 13.38 8.33 -5.66
N LEU A 455 13.82 7.38 -4.84
CA LEU A 455 13.88 7.53 -3.38
C LEU A 455 14.82 8.66 -2.98
N GLY A 456 15.97 8.78 -3.66
CA GLY A 456 16.94 9.85 -3.44
C GLY A 456 16.36 11.23 -3.73
N LEU A 457 15.72 11.41 -4.88
CA LEU A 457 15.11 12.68 -5.28
C LEU A 457 13.97 13.09 -4.34
N ILE A 458 13.10 12.16 -3.92
CA ILE A 458 12.01 12.47 -2.97
C ILE A 458 12.58 12.91 -1.62
N SER A 459 13.69 12.32 -1.17
CA SER A 459 14.37 12.72 0.07
C SER A 459 15.01 14.12 0.00
N LEU A 460 15.20 14.66 -1.21
CA LEU A 460 15.77 15.98 -1.44
C LEU A 460 14.71 17.03 -1.81
N ALA A 461 13.45 16.62 -1.96
CA ALA A 461 12.37 17.49 -2.41
C ALA A 461 12.05 18.57 -1.35
N PRO A 462 12.20 19.86 -1.67
CA PRO A 462 11.93 20.94 -0.70
C PRO A 462 10.44 21.25 -0.56
N THR A 463 9.62 20.95 -1.58
CA THR A 463 8.18 21.20 -1.58
C THR A 463 7.41 20.00 -2.14
N LEU A 464 6.12 19.92 -1.83
CA LEU A 464 5.25 18.82 -2.26
C LEU A 464 5.11 18.73 -3.79
N TRP A 465 5.23 19.86 -4.50
CA TRP A 465 5.16 19.90 -5.96
C TRP A 465 6.34 19.19 -6.64
N TRP A 466 7.52 19.22 -6.02
CA TRP A 466 8.66 18.44 -6.50
C TRP A 466 8.38 16.94 -6.37
N ILE A 467 7.77 16.50 -5.27
CA ILE A 467 7.37 15.09 -5.09
C ILE A 467 6.39 14.68 -6.18
N LEU A 468 5.38 15.49 -6.48
CA LEU A 468 4.43 15.25 -7.57
C LEU A 468 5.16 15.03 -8.90
N PHE A 469 6.10 15.92 -9.23
CA PHE A 469 6.87 15.81 -10.48
C PHE A 469 7.75 14.56 -10.51
N ILE A 470 8.45 14.25 -9.43
CA ILE A 470 9.30 13.04 -9.35
C ILE A 470 8.44 11.79 -9.51
N GLU A 471 7.31 11.72 -8.82
CA GLU A 471 6.38 10.60 -8.85
C GLU A 471 5.74 10.41 -10.23
N PHE A 472 5.41 11.49 -10.92
CA PHE A 472 4.94 11.49 -12.31
C PHE A 472 5.92 10.72 -13.23
N PHE A 473 7.22 11.03 -13.18
CA PHE A 473 8.19 10.40 -14.09
C PHE A 473 8.71 9.05 -13.58
N MET A 474 8.90 8.89 -12.28
CA MET A 474 9.67 7.77 -11.74
C MET A 474 8.83 6.57 -11.32
N GLN A 475 7.53 6.71 -11.05
CA GLN A 475 6.66 5.57 -10.68
C GLN A 475 6.66 4.49 -11.77
N GLY A 476 6.58 4.89 -13.04
CA GLY A 476 6.56 3.96 -14.17
C GLY A 476 7.78 3.05 -14.28
N PRO A 477 8.99 3.59 -14.47
CA PRO A 477 10.20 2.78 -14.65
C PRO A 477 10.60 2.04 -13.38
N SER A 478 10.31 2.59 -12.20
CA SER A 478 10.64 1.92 -10.92
C SER A 478 9.63 0.82 -10.59
N TYR A 479 8.34 1.12 -10.46
CA TYR A 479 7.32 0.18 -10.00
C TYR A 479 6.67 -0.61 -11.14
N ALA A 480 6.05 0.06 -12.12
CA ALA A 480 5.23 -0.62 -13.14
C ALA A 480 6.03 -1.60 -14.01
N LEU A 481 7.26 -1.21 -14.38
CA LEU A 481 8.15 -2.06 -15.16
C LEU A 481 8.67 -3.25 -14.33
N SER A 482 9.07 -3.04 -13.06
CA SER A 482 9.46 -4.11 -12.14
C SER A 482 8.33 -5.10 -11.91
N PHE A 483 7.13 -4.62 -11.59
CA PHE A 483 5.95 -5.44 -11.38
C PHE A 483 5.67 -6.32 -12.61
N THR A 484 5.69 -5.71 -13.81
CA THR A 484 5.46 -6.47 -15.04
C THR A 484 6.56 -7.48 -15.32
N ALA A 485 7.82 -7.13 -15.04
CA ALA A 485 8.97 -8.03 -15.19
C ALA A 485 8.85 -9.23 -14.25
N VAL A 486 8.49 -9.01 -12.97
CA VAL A 486 8.30 -10.05 -11.95
C VAL A 486 7.26 -11.08 -12.41
N ILE A 487 6.06 -10.60 -12.75
CA ILE A 487 4.94 -11.45 -13.16
C ILE A 487 5.24 -12.17 -14.48
N SER A 488 5.79 -11.46 -15.47
CA SER A 488 6.09 -12.03 -16.79
C SER A 488 7.17 -13.08 -16.72
N TYR A 489 8.25 -12.84 -15.96
CA TYR A 489 9.30 -13.84 -15.76
C TYR A 489 8.80 -15.04 -14.96
N GLY A 490 7.97 -14.81 -13.93
CA GLY A 490 7.26 -15.87 -13.23
C GLY A 490 6.53 -16.82 -14.17
N ASN A 491 5.94 -16.28 -15.26
CA ASN A 491 5.20 -17.08 -16.25
C ASN A 491 6.13 -17.77 -17.26
N VAL A 492 7.36 -17.26 -17.42
CA VAL A 492 8.40 -17.90 -18.24
C VAL A 492 8.96 -19.14 -17.54
N ILE A 493 9.15 -19.07 -16.23
CA ILE A 493 9.75 -20.17 -15.46
C ILE A 493 8.76 -21.28 -15.12
N THR A 494 7.45 -21.07 -15.31
CA THR A 494 6.45 -22.07 -14.97
C THR A 494 6.45 -23.27 -15.94
N PRO A 495 6.57 -24.51 -15.43
CA PRO A 495 6.23 -25.72 -16.17
C PRO A 495 4.76 -25.76 -16.62
N THR A 496 4.47 -26.50 -17.69
CA THR A 496 3.09 -26.73 -18.15
C THR A 496 2.28 -27.45 -17.06
N GLY A 497 1.25 -26.79 -16.52
CA GLY A 497 0.36 -27.35 -15.48
C GLY A 497 0.54 -26.77 -14.07
N THR A 498 1.56 -25.95 -13.79
CA THR A 498 1.81 -25.34 -12.46
C THR A 498 1.75 -23.81 -12.44
N SER A 499 1.07 -23.21 -13.43
CA SER A 499 1.01 -21.75 -13.65
C SER A 499 0.57 -20.96 -12.42
N SER A 500 -0.51 -21.38 -11.78
CA SER A 500 -1.05 -20.73 -10.58
C SER A 500 -0.11 -20.83 -9.39
N THR A 501 0.52 -21.99 -9.16
CA THR A 501 1.40 -22.21 -8.00
C THR A 501 2.71 -21.43 -8.10
N VAL A 502 3.37 -21.45 -9.26
CA VAL A 502 4.64 -20.72 -9.45
C VAL A 502 4.42 -19.21 -9.42
N GLN A 503 3.32 -18.72 -10.01
CA GLN A 503 2.91 -17.33 -9.89
C GLN A 503 2.61 -16.94 -8.44
N GLY A 504 1.89 -17.80 -7.71
CA GLY A 504 1.62 -17.61 -6.29
C GLY A 504 2.90 -17.54 -5.46
N LEU A 505 3.91 -18.37 -5.76
CA LEU A 505 5.22 -18.32 -5.11
C LEU A 505 5.94 -17.00 -5.39
N VAL A 506 6.05 -16.60 -6.67
CA VAL A 506 6.73 -15.36 -7.07
C VAL A 506 6.06 -14.13 -6.44
N GLN A 507 4.73 -14.05 -6.53
CA GLN A 507 3.94 -13.01 -5.87
C GLN A 507 4.07 -13.08 -4.35
N GLY A 508 4.16 -14.28 -3.79
CA GLY A 508 4.34 -14.50 -2.37
C GLY A 508 5.66 -13.99 -1.83
N VAL A 509 6.76 -14.13 -2.59
CA VAL A 509 8.05 -13.57 -2.22
C VAL A 509 8.03 -12.03 -2.31
N ASN A 510 7.41 -11.47 -3.36
CA ASN A 510 7.35 -10.03 -3.56
C ASN A 510 6.36 -9.32 -2.61
N GLU A 511 5.08 -9.67 -2.72
CA GLU A 511 3.98 -9.05 -1.99
C GLU A 511 3.76 -9.65 -0.61
N GLY A 512 4.32 -10.83 -0.29
CA GLY A 512 4.31 -11.37 1.06
C GLY A 512 5.59 -10.99 1.79
N LEU A 513 6.63 -11.80 1.64
CA LEU A 513 7.89 -11.67 2.40
C LEU A 513 8.56 -10.29 2.22
N GLY A 514 8.70 -9.83 0.98
CA GLY A 514 9.35 -8.55 0.67
C GLY A 514 8.63 -7.37 1.30
N LEU A 515 7.31 -7.25 1.05
CA LEU A 515 6.49 -6.21 1.66
C LEU A 515 6.55 -6.26 3.20
N SER A 516 6.52 -7.46 3.80
CA SER A 516 6.55 -7.62 5.24
C SER A 516 7.85 -7.11 5.87
N ILE A 517 8.99 -7.54 5.34
CA ILE A 517 10.32 -7.15 5.82
C ILE A 517 10.51 -5.64 5.68
N GLY A 518 10.16 -5.09 4.52
CA GLY A 518 10.32 -3.65 4.28
C GLY A 518 9.35 -2.79 5.10
N SER A 519 8.15 -3.28 5.43
CA SER A 519 7.20 -2.56 6.29
C SER A 519 7.71 -2.45 7.72
N LEU A 520 8.26 -3.55 8.27
CA LEU A 520 8.82 -3.57 9.62
C LEU A 520 10.07 -2.70 9.73
N ILE A 521 11.04 -2.91 8.84
CA ILE A 521 12.29 -2.12 8.81
C ILE A 521 11.96 -0.64 8.55
N GLY A 522 11.04 -0.37 7.63
CA GLY A 522 10.54 0.96 7.34
C GLY A 522 9.95 1.65 8.56
N GLY A 523 9.06 0.97 9.29
CA GLY A 523 8.44 1.54 10.50
C GLY A 523 9.45 1.85 11.61
N ILE A 524 10.45 0.98 11.80
CA ILE A 524 11.54 1.19 12.77
C ILE A 524 12.38 2.40 12.37
N LEU A 525 12.84 2.46 11.12
CA LEU A 525 13.67 3.56 10.63
C LEU A 525 12.90 4.89 10.62
N PHE A 526 11.64 4.87 10.21
CA PHE A 526 10.80 6.07 10.17
C PHE A 526 10.57 6.63 11.59
N LYS A 527 10.34 5.77 12.59
CA LYS A 527 10.20 6.20 13.99
C LYS A 527 11.51 6.76 14.56
N LYS A 528 12.67 6.16 14.24
CA LYS A 528 13.96 6.51 14.85
C LYS A 528 14.67 7.68 14.17
N PHE A 529 14.61 7.76 12.84
CA PHE A 529 15.40 8.69 12.02
C PHE A 529 14.55 9.62 11.15
N GLY A 530 13.22 9.48 11.16
CA GLY A 530 12.30 10.25 10.33
C GLY A 530 12.28 9.83 8.86
N GLY A 531 11.40 10.48 8.07
CA GLY A 531 11.17 10.11 6.67
C GLY A 531 12.36 10.34 5.74
N ILE A 532 13.04 11.49 5.85
CA ILE A 532 14.16 11.86 4.96
C ILE A 532 15.29 10.81 5.01
N MET A 533 15.75 10.49 6.23
CA MET A 533 16.86 9.55 6.38
C MET A 533 16.45 8.13 6.01
N THR A 534 15.21 7.73 6.31
CA THR A 534 14.67 6.44 5.89
C THR A 534 14.71 6.30 4.37
N LEU A 535 14.21 7.28 3.62
CA LEU A 535 14.23 7.28 2.15
C LEU A 535 15.66 7.20 1.59
N ARG A 536 16.63 7.90 2.20
CA ARG A 536 18.05 7.82 1.79
C ARG A 536 18.65 6.44 2.02
N ILE A 537 18.38 5.80 3.16
CA ILE A 537 18.85 4.44 3.45
C ILE A 537 18.31 3.46 2.41
N PHE A 538 17.01 3.53 2.10
CA PHE A 538 16.41 2.68 1.07
C PHE A 538 16.88 3.00 -0.35
N SER A 539 17.23 4.27 -0.64
CA SER A 539 17.88 4.65 -1.91
C SER A 539 19.25 3.98 -2.07
N VAL A 540 20.09 4.00 -1.03
CA VAL A 540 21.38 3.31 -1.02
C VAL A 540 21.20 1.79 -1.16
N PHE A 541 20.22 1.21 -0.46
CA PHE A 541 19.88 -0.21 -0.58
C PHE A 541 19.45 -0.57 -2.01
N ALA A 542 18.65 0.26 -2.69
CA ALA A 542 18.28 0.05 -4.08
C ALA A 542 19.48 0.11 -5.03
N ALA A 543 20.39 1.07 -4.85
CA ALA A 543 21.61 1.19 -5.66
C ALA A 543 22.53 -0.02 -5.45
N PHE A 544 22.68 -0.47 -4.20
CA PHE A 544 23.45 -1.68 -3.88
C PHE A 544 22.83 -2.93 -4.49
N SER A 545 21.50 -3.04 -4.49
CA SER A 545 20.76 -4.13 -5.15
C SER A 545 20.99 -4.12 -6.66
N ALA A 546 20.98 -2.94 -7.30
CA ALA A 546 21.30 -2.84 -8.73
C ALA A 546 22.72 -3.34 -9.05
N LEU A 547 23.70 -2.89 -8.25
CA LEU A 547 25.11 -3.26 -8.43
C LEU A 547 25.33 -4.76 -8.23
N THR A 548 24.80 -5.32 -7.15
CA THR A 548 24.92 -6.75 -6.86
C THR A 548 24.26 -7.61 -7.93
N TYR A 549 23.07 -7.23 -8.42
CA TYR A 549 22.42 -7.96 -9.52
C TYR A 549 23.22 -7.88 -10.82
N PHE A 550 23.82 -6.72 -11.13
CA PHE A 550 24.67 -6.55 -12.31
C PHE A 550 25.93 -7.43 -12.24
N VAL A 551 26.59 -7.48 -11.08
CA VAL A 551 27.73 -8.36 -10.84
C VAL A 551 27.33 -9.83 -11.03
N LEU A 552 26.23 -10.26 -10.40
CA LEU A 552 25.70 -11.63 -10.57
C LEU A 552 25.32 -11.93 -12.02
N HIS A 553 24.81 -10.94 -12.76
CA HIS A 553 24.49 -11.09 -14.18
C HIS A 553 25.75 -11.37 -15.02
N ILE A 554 26.83 -10.63 -14.80
CA ILE A 554 28.10 -10.83 -15.51
C ILE A 554 28.68 -12.21 -15.21
N PHE A 555 28.77 -12.59 -13.94
CA PHE A 555 29.45 -13.84 -13.55
C PHE A 555 28.60 -15.09 -13.81
N TYR A 556 27.28 -15.02 -13.61
CA TYR A 556 26.44 -16.22 -13.56
C TYR A 556 25.56 -16.42 -14.79
N PHE A 557 25.06 -15.33 -15.39
CA PHE A 557 24.13 -15.41 -16.52
C PHE A 557 24.85 -15.34 -17.87
N LYS A 558 25.85 -14.46 -18.01
CA LYS A 558 26.62 -14.32 -19.26
C LYS A 558 27.37 -15.60 -19.63
N HIS A 559 27.94 -16.29 -18.65
CA HIS A 559 28.71 -17.53 -18.86
C HIS A 559 27.87 -18.72 -19.34
N LYS A 560 26.54 -18.67 -19.16
CA LYS A 560 25.61 -19.75 -19.56
C LYS A 560 25.05 -19.55 -20.97
N THR A 561 24.98 -18.30 -21.45
CA THR A 561 24.58 -17.99 -22.84
C THR A 561 25.59 -18.45 -23.87
N ASP A 562 26.89 -18.41 -23.57
CA ASP A 562 27.92 -18.92 -24.50
C ASP A 562 27.87 -20.44 -24.66
N THR A 563 27.39 -21.18 -23.65
CA THR A 563 27.16 -22.64 -23.79
C THR A 563 25.82 -23.03 -24.44
N ARG A 564 24.92 -22.07 -24.74
CA ARG A 564 23.59 -22.34 -25.36
C ARG A 564 23.37 -21.70 -26.71
N ASN A 565 24.32 -20.90 -27.20
CA ASN A 565 24.35 -20.52 -28.61
C ASN A 565 24.84 -21.71 -29.43
N ASN A 566 23.94 -22.68 -29.66
CA ASN A 566 23.84 -23.42 -30.91
C ASN A 566 22.53 -24.22 -30.92
N ILE A 567 21.51 -23.56 -31.48
CA ILE A 567 20.71 -24.00 -32.64
C ILE A 567 19.26 -23.54 -32.44
N LYS A 568 18.86 -22.52 -33.21
CA LYS A 568 17.45 -22.21 -33.46
C LYS A 568 17.01 -22.99 -34.68
N TRP A 569 16.27 -24.07 -34.49
CA TRP A 569 15.65 -24.80 -35.60
C TRP A 569 14.49 -24.00 -36.16
N SER A 570 14.60 -23.61 -37.42
CA SER A 570 13.58 -22.85 -38.14
C SER A 570 12.36 -23.70 -38.52
N LYS A 571 12.50 -25.03 -38.60
CA LYS A 571 11.43 -25.97 -39.01
C LYS A 571 11.51 -27.28 -38.22
N LEU A 572 10.33 -27.85 -37.94
CA LEU A 572 10.14 -29.08 -37.16
C LEU A 572 10.81 -30.32 -37.79
N ALA A 573 10.95 -30.35 -39.11
CA ALA A 573 11.61 -31.42 -39.86
C ALA A 573 13.13 -31.49 -39.63
N ASP A 574 13.78 -30.36 -39.33
CA ASP A 574 15.24 -30.31 -39.10
C ASP A 574 15.62 -30.86 -37.71
N ALA A 575 14.70 -30.73 -36.73
CA ALA A 575 14.87 -31.32 -35.40
C ALA A 575 14.74 -32.85 -35.40
N GLN A 576 13.85 -33.42 -36.22
CA GLN A 576 13.69 -34.88 -36.34
C GLN A 576 14.88 -35.56 -37.02
N LYS A 577 15.54 -34.89 -37.98
CA LYS A 577 16.75 -35.42 -38.62
C LYS A 577 17.92 -35.56 -37.66
N HIS A 578 18.02 -34.72 -36.62
CA HIS A 578 19.12 -34.78 -35.66
C HIS A 578 18.92 -35.86 -34.59
N CYS A 579 17.67 -36.16 -34.18
CA CYS A 579 17.42 -37.26 -33.25
C CYS A 579 17.76 -38.63 -33.86
N ASN A 580 17.52 -38.83 -35.17
CA ASN A 580 17.81 -40.11 -35.82
C ASN A 580 19.30 -40.40 -36.05
N VAL A 581 20.19 -39.41 -35.89
CA VAL A 581 21.65 -39.59 -36.05
C VAL A 581 22.34 -39.84 -34.71
N ALA A 582 21.67 -39.59 -33.58
CA ALA A 582 22.23 -39.84 -32.25
C ALA A 582 22.04 -41.29 -31.75
N ASP A 583 21.19 -42.07 -32.42
CA ASP A 583 20.86 -43.47 -32.07
C ASP A 583 21.49 -44.50 -33.04
N THR A 584 22.52 -44.11 -33.80
CA THR A 584 23.41 -45.01 -34.58
C THR A 584 24.84 -44.69 -34.28
#